data_AF-A0A7C6ADU9-F1
#
_entry.id   AF-A0A7C6ADU9-F1
#
_cell.length_a   1.000
_cell.length_b   1.000
_cell.length_c   1.000
_cell.angle_alpha   90.00
_cell.angle_beta   90.00
_cell.angle_gamma   90.00
#
_symmetry.space_group_name_H-M   'P 1'
#
loop_
_entity.id
_entity.type
_entity.pdbx_description
1 polymer ?
#
loop_
_entity_poly.entity_id
_entity_poly.type
_entity_poly.pdbx_seq_one_letter_code
_entity_poly.pdbx_strand_id
1 'polypeptide(L)'
;MNHLEVENILQKAAEMKVFCEYGQRTIPVLDEIAAFISEISPAIEELKAVLEVAMVNIPKAANQLTRVTEATEQATTQILNTLDKMVVKLEDLITAVSTSTKSKDLDNLINKMSALVKALVDKSGWDNDVVQLAETWDSMAKSLKAAGIADLEYILKNLQDDCTEIMMALQVQDITQQHIGTVMGTIQSVAEELQRITKGFFGEPMKKEAVINLDLPPNPELVSEQERKKMVDELLNKARSGQI
;
A
#
# COMPACT_ATOMS: atom_id res chain seq x y z
N MET A 1 21.62 65.56 -69.13
CA MET A 1 21.06 64.31 -68.59
C MET A 1 20.60 63.51 -69.78
N ASN A 2 21.22 62.36 -70.05
CA ASN A 2 20.88 61.57 -71.23
C ASN A 2 19.55 60.83 -70.99
N HIS A 3 18.71 60.77 -72.01
CA HIS A 3 17.38 60.13 -71.95
C HIS A 3 17.45 58.68 -71.42
N LEU A 4 18.56 57.99 -71.70
CA LEU A 4 18.89 56.63 -71.27
C LEU A 4 19.13 56.50 -69.74
N GLU A 5 19.56 57.56 -69.07
CA GLU A 5 19.80 57.58 -67.62
C GLU A 5 18.49 57.71 -66.85
N VAL A 6 17.57 58.55 -67.36
CA VAL A 6 16.24 58.76 -66.78
C VAL A 6 15.40 57.49 -66.89
N GLU A 7 15.50 56.77 -68.01
CA GLU A 7 14.80 55.50 -68.24
C GLU A 7 15.29 54.38 -67.30
N ASN A 8 16.60 54.29 -67.07
CA ASN A 8 17.19 53.37 -66.08
C ASN A 8 16.77 53.70 -64.63
N ILE A 9 16.63 55.00 -64.30
CA ILE A 9 16.15 55.43 -62.98
C ILE A 9 14.66 55.07 -62.82
N LEU A 10 13.85 55.28 -63.85
CA LEU A 10 12.43 54.88 -63.85
C LEU A 10 12.25 53.37 -63.72
N GLN A 11 13.10 52.58 -64.38
CA GLN A 11 13.07 51.13 -64.26
C GLN A 11 13.44 50.66 -62.84
N LYS A 12 14.51 51.22 -62.25
CA LYS A 12 14.86 50.93 -60.84
C LYS A 12 13.81 51.42 -59.85
N ALA A 13 13.15 52.54 -60.12
CA ALA A 13 12.04 53.01 -59.30
C ALA A 13 10.82 52.08 -59.40
N ALA A 14 10.55 51.51 -60.58
CA ALA A 14 9.51 50.51 -60.78
C ALA A 14 9.83 49.18 -60.06
N GLU A 15 11.09 48.72 -60.12
CA GLU A 15 11.56 47.55 -59.36
C GLU A 15 11.43 47.77 -57.83
N MET A 16 11.79 48.95 -57.34
CA MET A 16 11.62 49.32 -55.93
C MET A 16 10.14 49.37 -55.53
N LYS A 17 9.26 49.84 -56.43
CA LYS A 17 7.81 49.85 -56.19
C LYS A 17 7.26 48.42 -56.04
N VAL A 18 7.68 47.51 -56.91
CA VAL A 18 7.31 46.08 -56.80
C VAL A 18 7.83 45.48 -55.49
N PHE A 19 9.06 45.80 -55.08
CA PHE A 19 9.60 45.39 -53.78
C PHE A 19 8.77 45.92 -52.60
N CYS A 20 8.34 47.18 -52.64
CA CYS A 20 7.46 47.76 -51.62
C CYS A 20 6.05 47.15 -51.61
N GLU A 21 5.49 46.81 -52.78
CA GLU A 21 4.21 46.10 -52.88
C GLU A 21 4.29 44.67 -52.32
N TYR A 22 5.43 43.98 -52.49
CA TYR A 22 5.72 42.71 -51.82
C TYR A 22 5.91 42.91 -50.31
N GLY A 23 6.64 43.94 -49.88
CA GLY A 23 6.82 44.29 -48.47
C GLY A 23 5.50 44.56 -47.75
N GLN A 24 4.54 45.23 -48.42
CA GLN A 24 3.19 45.45 -47.89
C GLN A 24 2.41 44.15 -47.65
N ARG A 25 2.72 43.07 -48.35
CA ARG A 25 2.13 41.74 -48.13
C ARG A 25 2.88 40.94 -47.07
N THR A 26 4.19 41.12 -46.96
CA THR A 26 5.03 40.36 -46.02
C THR A 26 5.00 40.93 -44.60
N ILE A 27 4.86 42.26 -44.45
CA ILE A 27 4.79 42.92 -43.12
C ILE A 27 3.61 42.40 -42.27
N PRO A 28 2.36 42.29 -42.79
CA PRO A 28 1.25 41.74 -42.02
C PRO A 28 1.49 40.31 -41.51
N VAL A 29 2.13 39.46 -42.33
CA VAL A 29 2.49 38.08 -41.94
C VAL A 29 3.54 38.08 -40.83
N LEU A 30 4.52 38.99 -40.89
CA LEU A 30 5.49 39.18 -39.82
C LEU A 30 4.85 39.69 -38.52
N ASP A 31 3.85 40.57 -38.64
CA ASP A 31 3.07 41.08 -37.50
C ASP A 31 2.24 39.96 -36.85
N GLU A 32 1.61 39.09 -37.65
CA GLU A 32 0.91 37.90 -37.16
C GLU A 32 1.85 36.91 -36.46
N ILE A 33 3.05 36.68 -37.01
CA ILE A 33 4.07 35.84 -36.37
C ILE A 33 4.56 36.47 -35.07
N ALA A 34 4.77 37.79 -35.05
CA ALA A 34 5.21 38.50 -33.86
C ALA A 34 4.13 38.47 -32.75
N ALA A 35 2.86 38.66 -33.11
CA ALA A 35 1.73 38.51 -32.21
C ALA A 35 1.65 37.08 -31.65
N PHE A 36 1.79 36.07 -32.50
CA PHE A 36 1.80 34.66 -32.10
C PHE A 36 2.96 34.32 -31.14
N ILE A 37 4.18 34.80 -31.40
CA ILE A 37 5.32 34.63 -30.50
C ILE A 37 5.06 35.33 -29.16
N SER A 38 4.47 36.52 -29.20
CA SER A 38 4.11 37.28 -28.00
C SER A 38 3.04 36.57 -27.16
N GLU A 39 2.17 35.78 -27.77
CA GLU A 39 1.14 34.98 -27.07
C GLU A 39 1.69 33.65 -26.54
N ILE A 40 2.62 33.02 -27.26
CA ILE A 40 3.20 31.73 -26.87
C ILE A 40 4.26 31.87 -25.78
N SER A 41 5.03 32.96 -25.77
CA SER A 41 6.11 33.15 -24.80
C SER A 41 5.61 33.04 -23.35
N PRO A 42 4.51 33.68 -22.93
CA PRO A 42 3.94 33.50 -21.59
C PRO A 42 3.50 32.07 -21.30
N ALA A 43 2.89 31.37 -22.26
CA ALA A 43 2.42 30.00 -22.07
C ALA A 43 3.57 29.01 -21.84
N ILE A 44 4.69 29.22 -22.54
CA ILE A 44 5.94 28.46 -22.34
C ILE A 44 6.51 28.71 -20.94
N GLU A 45 6.45 29.95 -20.46
CA GLU A 45 6.95 30.35 -19.15
C GLU A 45 6.08 29.79 -17.99
N GLU A 46 4.76 29.76 -18.17
CA GLU A 46 3.83 29.10 -17.26
C GLU A 46 4.04 27.58 -17.22
N LEU A 47 4.21 26.94 -18.39
CA LEU A 47 4.49 25.51 -18.48
C LEU A 47 5.80 25.16 -17.75
N LYS A 48 6.85 25.98 -17.91
CA LYS A 48 8.11 25.81 -17.19
C LYS A 48 7.91 25.85 -15.68
N ALA A 49 7.16 26.82 -15.18
CA ALA A 49 6.90 26.95 -13.75
C ALA A 49 6.16 25.74 -13.18
N VAL A 50 5.12 25.24 -13.88
CA VAL A 50 4.38 24.03 -13.49
C VAL A 50 5.31 22.82 -13.47
N LEU A 51 6.16 22.68 -14.48
CA LEU A 51 7.09 21.56 -14.63
C LEU A 51 8.17 21.54 -13.54
N GLU A 52 8.75 22.70 -13.21
CA GLU A 52 9.70 22.84 -12.11
C GLU A 52 9.07 22.44 -10.76
N VAL A 53 7.83 22.88 -10.50
CA VAL A 53 7.09 22.50 -9.28
C VAL A 53 6.80 20.99 -9.25
N ALA A 54 6.36 20.42 -10.37
CA ALA A 54 6.07 19.00 -10.48
C ALA A 54 7.32 18.14 -10.25
N MET A 55 8.45 18.51 -10.86
CA MET A 55 9.73 17.81 -10.70
C MET A 55 10.24 17.77 -9.26
N VAL A 56 9.87 18.74 -8.42
CA VAL A 56 10.25 18.76 -7.01
C VAL A 56 9.25 18.01 -6.14
N ASN A 57 7.96 18.19 -6.39
CA ASN A 57 6.92 17.67 -5.50
C ASN A 57 6.59 16.19 -5.74
N ILE A 58 6.67 15.72 -6.99
CA ILE A 58 6.39 14.32 -7.34
C ILE A 58 7.38 13.36 -6.65
N PRO A 59 8.71 13.56 -6.71
CA PRO A 59 9.67 12.71 -5.99
C PRO A 59 9.54 12.82 -4.46
N LYS A 60 9.18 14.00 -3.94
CA LYS A 60 8.92 14.16 -2.50
C LYS A 60 7.74 13.31 -2.04
N ALA A 61 6.65 13.27 -2.81
CA ALA A 61 5.50 12.43 -2.53
C ALA A 61 5.86 10.94 -2.58
N ALA A 62 6.66 10.51 -3.55
CA ALA A 62 7.18 9.13 -3.61
C ALA A 62 7.97 8.76 -2.34
N ASN A 63 8.92 9.61 -1.93
CA ASN A 63 9.69 9.38 -0.71
C ASN A 63 8.82 9.38 0.56
N GLN A 64 7.76 10.19 0.61
CA GLN A 64 6.81 10.16 1.72
C GLN A 64 6.03 8.84 1.76
N LEU A 65 5.60 8.31 0.61
CA LEU A 65 4.96 7.00 0.52
C LEU A 65 5.88 5.88 1.00
N THR A 66 7.18 5.92 0.68
CA THR A 66 8.16 4.96 1.22
C THR A 66 8.18 4.98 2.74
N ARG A 67 8.29 6.16 3.35
CA ARG A 67 8.31 6.30 4.82
C ARG A 67 7.02 5.82 5.48
N VAL A 68 5.87 6.13 4.87
CA VAL A 68 4.57 5.65 5.36
C VAL A 68 4.51 4.12 5.27
N THR A 69 5.04 3.55 4.19
CA THR A 69 5.09 2.09 3.98
C THR A 69 5.96 1.41 5.05
N GLU A 70 7.16 1.93 5.30
CA GLU A 70 8.07 1.46 6.35
C GLU A 70 7.44 1.57 7.75
N ALA A 71 6.84 2.72 8.06
CA ALA A 71 6.17 2.93 9.36
C ALA A 71 4.98 1.97 9.53
N THR A 72 4.25 1.69 8.46
CA THR A 72 3.12 0.74 8.46
C THR A 72 3.63 -0.69 8.65
N GLU A 73 4.74 -1.08 8.02
CA GLU A 73 5.39 -2.38 8.24
C GLU A 73 5.83 -2.55 9.70
N GLN A 74 6.47 -1.52 10.26
CA GLN A 74 6.91 -1.53 11.65
C GLN A 74 5.72 -1.62 12.61
N ALA A 75 4.67 -0.84 12.37
CA ALA A 75 3.46 -0.86 13.19
C ALA A 75 2.77 -2.23 13.14
N THR A 76 2.60 -2.82 11.96
CA THR A 76 2.00 -4.16 11.84
C THR A 76 2.85 -5.21 12.52
N THR A 77 4.17 -5.17 12.36
CA THR A 77 5.08 -6.07 13.05
C THR A 77 4.92 -5.95 14.58
N GLN A 78 4.75 -4.74 15.11
CA GLN A 78 4.48 -4.54 16.53
C GLN A 78 3.11 -5.08 16.96
N ILE A 79 2.09 -4.93 16.13
CA ILE A 79 0.75 -5.49 16.37
C ILE A 79 0.82 -7.02 16.40
N LEU A 80 1.44 -7.66 15.41
CA LEU A 80 1.62 -9.11 15.34
C LEU A 80 2.35 -9.64 16.57
N ASN A 81 3.49 -9.03 16.94
CA ASN A 81 4.22 -9.40 18.16
C ASN A 81 3.39 -9.24 19.45
N THR A 82 2.48 -8.27 19.48
CA THR A 82 1.59 -8.05 20.61
C THR A 82 0.48 -9.10 20.64
N LEU A 83 -0.08 -9.45 19.48
CA LEU A 83 -1.07 -10.52 19.33
C LEU A 83 -0.49 -11.88 19.73
N ASP A 84 0.73 -12.21 19.30
CA ASP A 84 1.42 -13.43 19.73
C ASP A 84 1.53 -13.51 21.26
N LYS A 85 1.94 -12.42 21.90
CA LYS A 85 2.00 -12.33 23.38
C LYS A 85 0.62 -12.42 24.02
N MET A 86 -0.42 -11.89 23.37
CA MET A 86 -1.79 -12.01 23.86
C MET A 86 -2.26 -13.46 23.79
N VAL A 87 -2.03 -14.16 22.68
CA VAL A 87 -2.40 -15.57 22.51
C VAL A 87 -1.74 -16.42 23.59
N VAL A 88 -0.44 -16.27 23.83
CA VAL A 88 0.26 -17.00 24.91
C VAL A 88 -0.34 -16.69 26.29
N LYS A 89 -0.60 -15.41 26.59
CA LYS A 89 -1.22 -15.02 27.87
C LYS A 89 -2.64 -15.56 28.02
N LEU A 90 -3.40 -15.64 26.93
CA LEU A 90 -4.74 -16.22 26.93
C LEU A 90 -4.69 -17.72 27.15
N GLU A 91 -3.74 -18.44 26.54
CA GLU A 91 -3.51 -19.86 26.83
C GLU A 91 -3.14 -20.11 28.29
N ASP A 92 -2.27 -19.28 28.86
CA ASP A 92 -1.91 -19.32 30.29
C ASP A 92 -3.15 -19.08 31.17
N LEU A 93 -3.98 -18.09 30.82
CA LEU A 93 -5.22 -17.77 31.53
C LEU A 93 -6.25 -18.90 31.43
N ILE A 94 -6.47 -19.45 30.24
CA ILE A 94 -7.33 -20.61 30.02
C ILE A 94 -6.85 -21.76 30.90
N THR A 95 -5.55 -22.07 30.86
CA THR A 95 -4.97 -23.15 31.67
C THR A 95 -5.12 -22.89 33.18
N ALA A 96 -4.88 -21.67 33.64
CA ALA A 96 -5.05 -21.27 35.04
C ALA A 96 -6.52 -21.37 35.50
N VAL A 97 -7.45 -21.00 34.63
CA VAL A 97 -8.90 -21.06 34.87
C VAL A 97 -9.37 -22.52 34.89
N SER A 98 -9.00 -23.34 33.91
CA SER A 98 -9.36 -24.76 33.88
C SER A 98 -8.72 -25.56 35.03
N THR A 99 -7.54 -25.16 35.52
CA THR A 99 -6.90 -25.78 36.71
C THR A 99 -7.52 -25.33 38.04
N SER A 100 -7.90 -24.05 38.18
CA SER A 100 -8.63 -23.54 39.35
C SER A 100 -10.01 -24.19 39.51
N THR A 101 -10.64 -24.53 38.38
CA THR A 101 -11.91 -25.28 38.34
C THR A 101 -11.74 -26.72 38.80
N LYS A 102 -10.63 -27.36 38.43
CA LYS A 102 -10.27 -28.73 38.81
C LYS A 102 -9.54 -28.79 40.16
N SER A 103 -9.90 -27.92 41.10
CA SER A 103 -9.46 -28.06 42.48
C SER A 103 -9.96 -29.40 43.01
N LYS A 104 -9.10 -30.42 42.98
CA LYS A 104 -9.35 -31.74 43.59
C LYS A 104 -9.84 -31.61 45.03
N ASP A 105 -9.40 -30.56 45.73
CA ASP A 105 -9.82 -30.29 47.10
C ASP A 105 -11.27 -29.81 47.19
N LEU A 106 -11.72 -28.93 46.29
CA LEU A 106 -13.11 -28.48 46.25
C LEU A 106 -14.05 -29.62 45.84
N ASP A 107 -13.69 -30.40 44.82
CA ASP A 107 -14.46 -31.58 44.41
C ASP A 107 -14.49 -32.66 45.51
N ASN A 108 -13.36 -32.91 46.18
CA ASN A 108 -13.33 -33.84 47.31
C ASN A 108 -14.17 -33.35 48.49
N LEU A 109 -14.17 -32.05 48.77
CA LEU A 109 -14.94 -31.47 49.87
C LEU A 109 -16.44 -31.50 49.55
N ILE A 110 -16.83 -31.17 48.31
CA ILE A 110 -18.20 -31.33 47.80
C ILE A 110 -18.64 -32.79 47.91
N ASN A 111 -17.82 -33.74 47.47
CA ASN A 111 -18.15 -35.17 47.51
C ASN A 111 -18.24 -35.71 48.94
N LYS A 112 -17.32 -35.32 49.84
CA LYS A 112 -17.35 -35.69 51.26
C LYS A 112 -18.58 -35.13 51.96
N MET A 113 -18.91 -33.86 51.71
CA MET A 113 -20.10 -33.24 52.30
C MET A 113 -21.38 -33.89 51.77
N SER A 114 -21.46 -34.15 50.46
CA SER A 114 -22.59 -34.89 49.85
C SER A 114 -22.74 -36.30 50.44
N ALA A 115 -21.64 -36.98 50.77
CA ALA A 115 -21.69 -38.27 51.44
C ALA A 115 -22.17 -38.17 52.90
N LEU A 116 -21.75 -37.13 53.63
CA LEU A 116 -22.21 -36.86 55.01
C LEU A 116 -23.70 -36.49 55.05
N VAL A 117 -24.15 -35.63 54.13
CA VAL A 117 -25.55 -35.23 53.99
C VAL A 117 -26.43 -36.43 53.65
N LYS A 118 -26.01 -37.30 52.71
CA LYS A 118 -26.72 -38.56 52.43
C LYS A 118 -26.77 -39.49 53.63
N ALA A 119 -25.65 -39.67 54.33
CA ALA A 119 -25.60 -40.52 55.52
C ALA A 119 -26.48 -39.98 56.67
N LEU A 120 -26.70 -38.66 56.75
CA LEU A 120 -27.61 -38.03 57.70
C LEU A 120 -29.07 -38.25 57.32
N VAL A 121 -29.42 -38.16 56.03
CA VAL A 121 -30.77 -38.51 55.53
C VAL A 121 -31.09 -39.98 55.85
N ASP A 122 -30.15 -40.88 55.58
CA ASP A 122 -30.33 -42.32 55.81
C ASP A 122 -30.47 -42.66 57.32
N LYS A 123 -29.77 -41.95 58.20
CA LYS A 123 -29.81 -42.17 59.67
C LYS A 123 -30.94 -41.44 60.38
N SER A 124 -31.46 -40.36 59.83
CA SER A 124 -32.54 -39.56 60.44
C SER A 124 -33.93 -40.10 60.17
N GLY A 125 -34.06 -41.12 59.32
CA GLY A 125 -35.36 -41.69 58.96
C GLY A 125 -36.18 -40.75 58.07
N TRP A 126 -35.51 -39.94 57.24
CA TRP A 126 -36.15 -39.02 56.30
C TRP A 126 -36.97 -37.90 56.97
N ASP A 127 -36.41 -37.34 58.05
CA ASP A 127 -36.97 -36.14 58.64
C ASP A 127 -36.98 -34.98 57.63
N ASN A 128 -38.08 -34.21 57.60
CA ASN A 128 -38.36 -33.20 56.57
C ASN A 128 -37.26 -32.13 56.52
N ASP A 129 -36.74 -31.73 57.68
CA ASP A 129 -35.68 -30.73 57.80
C ASP A 129 -34.34 -31.24 57.23
N VAL A 130 -34.07 -32.55 57.37
CA VAL A 130 -32.83 -33.18 56.87
C VAL A 130 -32.92 -33.40 55.36
N VAL A 131 -34.10 -33.69 54.83
CA VAL A 131 -34.35 -33.77 53.39
C VAL A 131 -34.20 -32.38 52.74
N GLN A 132 -34.76 -31.32 53.34
CA GLN A 132 -34.57 -29.95 52.84
C GLN A 132 -33.09 -29.51 52.88
N LEU A 133 -32.34 -29.90 53.92
CA LEU A 133 -30.90 -29.66 53.99
C LEU A 133 -30.14 -30.36 52.84
N ALA A 134 -30.57 -31.57 52.47
CA ALA A 134 -29.97 -32.30 51.36
C ALA A 134 -30.25 -31.66 50.00
N GLU A 135 -31.48 -31.20 49.77
CA GLU A 135 -31.87 -30.50 48.54
C GLU A 135 -31.17 -29.14 48.39
N THR A 136 -31.06 -28.38 49.48
CA THR A 136 -30.34 -27.09 49.50
C THR A 136 -28.83 -27.28 49.28
N TRP A 137 -28.23 -28.34 49.85
CA TRP A 137 -26.85 -28.70 49.57
C TRP A 137 -26.62 -29.13 48.12
N ASP A 138 -27.50 -29.96 47.54
CA ASP A 138 -27.39 -30.38 46.14
C ASP A 138 -27.52 -29.19 45.17
N SER A 139 -28.43 -28.25 45.47
CA SER A 139 -28.57 -26.99 44.73
C SER A 139 -27.29 -26.15 44.81
N MET A 140 -26.71 -26.00 46.00
CA MET A 140 -25.47 -25.26 46.22
C MET A 140 -24.27 -25.93 45.54
N ALA A 141 -24.17 -27.25 45.58
CA ALA A 141 -23.11 -28.01 44.91
C ALA A 141 -23.19 -27.88 43.39
N LYS A 142 -24.40 -27.87 42.82
CA LYS A 142 -24.64 -27.59 41.40
C LYS A 142 -24.28 -26.16 41.04
N SER A 143 -24.67 -25.17 41.84
CA SER A 143 -24.29 -23.78 41.59
C SER A 143 -22.80 -23.54 41.71
N LEU A 144 -22.11 -24.17 42.66
CA LEU A 144 -20.64 -24.09 42.80
C LEU A 144 -19.90 -24.69 41.60
N LYS A 145 -20.45 -25.77 41.00
CA LYS A 145 -19.90 -26.38 39.78
C LYS A 145 -20.23 -25.59 38.51
N ALA A 146 -21.36 -24.88 38.50
CA ALA A 146 -21.82 -24.09 37.36
C ALA A 146 -21.35 -22.63 37.38
N ALA A 147 -20.96 -22.08 38.54
CA ALA A 147 -20.66 -20.67 38.69
C ALA A 147 -19.35 -20.27 37.99
N GLY A 148 -19.50 -19.62 36.84
CA GLY A 148 -18.64 -18.53 36.39
C GLY A 148 -17.40 -18.89 35.57
N ILE A 149 -17.04 -20.17 35.48
CA ILE A 149 -15.79 -20.56 34.81
C ILE A 149 -16.00 -21.04 33.37
N ALA A 150 -17.09 -21.75 33.08
CA ALA A 150 -17.37 -22.19 31.70
C ALA A 150 -17.59 -21.02 30.74
N ASP A 151 -18.30 -19.98 31.18
CA ASP A 151 -18.52 -18.76 30.39
C ASP A 151 -17.22 -17.97 30.22
N LEU A 152 -16.34 -17.95 31.24
CA LEU A 152 -15.04 -17.30 31.16
C LEU A 152 -14.09 -18.02 30.20
N GLU A 153 -14.05 -19.35 30.23
CA GLU A 153 -13.27 -20.17 29.29
C GLU A 153 -13.75 -19.98 27.85
N TYR A 154 -15.06 -19.89 27.65
CA TYR A 154 -15.65 -19.58 26.34
C TYR A 154 -15.25 -18.18 25.83
N ILE A 155 -15.34 -17.14 26.68
CA ILE A 155 -14.94 -15.77 26.33
C ILE A 155 -13.45 -15.70 26.00
N LEU A 156 -12.59 -16.34 26.80
CA LEU A 156 -11.14 -16.35 26.58
C LEU A 156 -10.76 -17.06 25.28
N LYS A 157 -11.47 -18.14 24.94
CA LYS A 157 -11.26 -18.87 23.69
C LYS A 157 -11.69 -18.05 22.47
N ASN A 158 -12.85 -17.41 22.53
CA ASN A 158 -13.27 -16.50 21.46
C ASN A 158 -12.25 -15.36 21.27
N LEU A 159 -11.71 -14.80 22.35
CA LEU A 159 -10.70 -13.74 22.27
C LEU A 159 -9.38 -14.22 21.63
N GLN A 160 -9.01 -15.50 21.84
CA GLN A 160 -7.86 -16.12 21.17
C GLN A 160 -8.12 -16.31 19.67
N ASP A 161 -9.33 -16.74 19.30
CA ASP A 161 -9.76 -16.88 17.91
C ASP A 161 -9.77 -15.51 17.21
N ASP A 162 -10.29 -14.47 17.85
CA ASP A 162 -10.28 -13.08 17.35
C ASP A 162 -8.84 -12.58 17.10
N CYS A 163 -7.92 -12.87 18.02
CA CYS A 163 -6.51 -12.51 17.86
C CYS A 163 -5.88 -13.21 16.64
N THR A 164 -6.25 -14.47 16.41
CA THR A 164 -5.78 -15.26 15.26
C THR A 164 -6.38 -14.74 13.95
N GLU A 165 -7.65 -14.34 13.96
CA GLU A 165 -8.31 -13.73 12.80
C GLU A 165 -7.67 -12.40 12.40
N ILE A 166 -7.38 -11.52 13.38
CA ILE A 166 -6.68 -10.25 13.13
C ILE A 166 -5.28 -10.53 12.55
N MET A 167 -4.58 -11.52 13.09
CA MET A 167 -3.24 -11.90 12.63
C MET A 167 -3.26 -12.35 11.16
N MET A 168 -4.27 -13.13 10.74
CA MET A 168 -4.47 -13.52 9.34
C MET A 168 -4.87 -12.33 8.46
N ALA A 169 -5.75 -11.44 8.95
CA ALA A 169 -6.19 -10.27 8.18
C ALA A 169 -5.04 -9.30 7.87
N LEU A 170 -4.07 -9.16 8.77
CA LEU A 170 -2.90 -8.30 8.56
C LEU A 170 -1.89 -8.85 7.53
N GLN A 171 -2.00 -10.12 7.13
CA GLN A 171 -1.09 -10.74 6.15
C GLN A 171 -1.25 -10.19 4.72
N VAL A 172 -2.36 -9.52 4.41
CA VAL A 172 -2.60 -8.91 3.08
C VAL A 172 -1.72 -7.67 2.82
N GLN A 173 -0.91 -7.25 3.81
CA GLN A 173 -0.03 -6.09 3.71
C GLN A 173 1.04 -6.21 2.61
N ASP A 174 1.55 -7.41 2.32
CA ASP A 174 2.57 -7.64 1.27
C ASP A 174 2.05 -7.19 -0.12
N ILE A 175 0.78 -7.49 -0.43
CA ILE A 175 0.14 -7.05 -1.67
C ILE A 175 0.06 -5.51 -1.74
N THR A 176 -0.23 -4.87 -0.61
CA THR A 176 -0.32 -3.40 -0.54
C THR A 176 1.06 -2.76 -0.72
N GLN A 177 2.11 -3.32 -0.11
CA GLN A 177 3.49 -2.84 -0.28
C GLN A 177 3.95 -2.98 -1.73
N GLN A 178 3.64 -4.10 -2.39
CA GLN A 178 3.96 -4.31 -3.80
C GLN A 178 3.26 -3.28 -4.70
N HIS A 179 1.96 -3.03 -4.50
CA HIS A 179 1.24 -2.02 -5.26
C HIS A 179 1.79 -0.60 -5.05
N ILE A 180 2.14 -0.22 -3.82
CA ILE A 180 2.79 1.07 -3.55
C ILE A 180 4.15 1.13 -4.24
N GLY A 181 4.93 0.04 -4.21
CA GLY A 181 6.19 -0.12 -4.94
C GLY A 181 6.06 0.17 -6.43
N THR A 182 5.09 -0.45 -7.10
CA THR A 182 4.80 -0.21 -8.52
C THR A 182 4.44 1.25 -8.78
N VAL A 183 3.56 1.84 -7.97
CA VAL A 183 3.14 3.25 -8.11
C VAL A 183 4.33 4.19 -7.95
N MET A 184 5.22 3.95 -6.97
CA MET A 184 6.44 4.73 -6.80
C MET A 184 7.36 4.64 -8.02
N GLY A 185 7.52 3.44 -8.61
CA GLY A 185 8.29 3.26 -9.84
C GLY A 185 7.72 4.08 -11.00
N THR A 186 6.40 4.03 -11.21
CA THR A 186 5.72 4.84 -12.23
C THR A 186 5.91 6.34 -11.98
N ILE A 187 5.78 6.78 -10.72
CA ILE A 187 5.99 8.17 -10.32
C ILE A 187 7.42 8.64 -10.63
N GLN A 188 8.40 7.79 -10.36
CA GLN A 188 9.80 8.09 -10.64
C GLN A 188 10.08 8.20 -12.14
N SER A 189 9.55 7.26 -12.95
CA SER A 189 9.66 7.33 -14.41
C SER A 189 9.02 8.60 -14.99
N VAL A 190 7.86 9.01 -14.47
CA VAL A 190 7.22 10.28 -14.86
C VAL A 190 8.12 11.46 -14.53
N ALA A 191 8.70 11.50 -13.32
CA ALA A 191 9.59 12.58 -12.93
C ALA A 191 10.86 12.67 -13.82
N GLU A 192 11.44 11.53 -14.19
CA GLU A 192 12.60 11.45 -15.09
C GLU A 192 12.25 11.92 -16.51
N GLU A 193 11.09 11.52 -17.02
CA GLU A 193 10.60 11.93 -18.33
C GLU A 193 10.35 13.45 -18.37
N LEU A 194 9.70 14.00 -17.33
CA LEU A 194 9.52 15.43 -17.18
C LEU A 194 10.86 16.17 -17.12
N GLN A 195 11.85 15.64 -16.38
CA GLN A 195 13.20 16.22 -16.33
C GLN A 195 13.88 16.24 -17.70
N ARG A 196 13.71 15.18 -18.49
CA ARG A 196 14.26 15.09 -19.86
C ARG A 196 13.62 16.15 -20.76
N ILE A 197 12.29 16.29 -20.70
CA ILE A 197 11.56 17.30 -21.46
C ILE A 197 12.02 18.69 -21.05
N THR A 198 12.14 18.98 -19.76
CA THR A 198 12.59 20.30 -19.28
C THR A 198 13.98 20.65 -19.81
N LYS A 199 14.93 19.71 -19.71
CA LYS A 199 16.30 19.91 -20.19
C LYS A 199 16.37 20.07 -21.71
N GLY A 200 15.55 19.34 -22.46
CA GLY A 200 15.53 19.39 -23.92
C GLY A 200 14.84 20.64 -24.48
N PHE A 201 13.81 21.14 -23.79
CA PHE A 201 12.97 22.25 -24.28
C PHE A 201 13.38 23.62 -23.72
N PHE A 202 13.91 23.67 -22.49
CA PHE A 202 14.27 24.91 -21.79
C PHE A 202 15.77 25.04 -21.46
N GLY A 203 16.58 24.02 -21.76
CA GLY A 203 18.03 24.09 -21.61
C GLY A 203 18.71 24.83 -22.77
N GLU A 204 19.86 25.46 -22.51
CA GLU A 204 20.75 26.00 -23.55
C GLU A 204 21.09 24.95 -24.62
N PRO A 205 21.40 25.36 -25.87
CA PRO A 205 21.65 24.42 -26.97
C PRO A 205 22.72 23.41 -26.58
N MET A 206 22.30 22.16 -26.42
CA MET A 206 23.21 21.07 -26.13
C MET A 206 24.29 21.01 -27.20
N LYS A 207 25.56 21.14 -26.78
CA LYS A 207 26.67 20.58 -27.56
C LYS A 207 26.34 19.11 -27.78
N LYS A 208 26.28 18.70 -29.05
CA LYS A 208 26.07 17.31 -29.48
C LYS A 208 27.04 16.39 -28.75
N GLU A 209 26.59 15.77 -27.66
CA GLU A 209 27.18 14.55 -27.15
C GLU A 209 26.39 13.37 -27.69
N ALA A 210 27.14 12.35 -28.06
CA ALA A 210 26.74 11.25 -28.90
C ALA A 210 25.50 10.52 -28.37
N VAL A 211 24.65 10.10 -29.31
CA VAL A 211 23.57 9.14 -29.08
C VAL A 211 24.16 7.92 -28.37
N ILE A 212 23.92 7.80 -27.08
CA ILE A 212 24.13 6.55 -26.37
C ILE A 212 22.96 5.66 -26.79
N ASN A 213 23.25 4.66 -27.62
CA ASN A 213 22.37 3.51 -27.76
C ASN A 213 22.28 2.84 -26.39
N LEU A 214 21.27 3.20 -25.61
CA LEU A 214 20.85 2.35 -24.50
C LEU A 214 20.14 1.15 -25.11
N ASP A 215 20.87 0.05 -25.19
CA ASP A 215 20.27 -1.28 -25.31
C ASP A 215 19.55 -1.55 -23.97
N LEU A 216 18.30 -1.10 -23.89
CA LEU A 216 17.44 -1.34 -22.75
C LEU A 216 17.13 -2.85 -22.72
N PRO A 217 17.36 -3.56 -21.60
CA PRO A 217 16.87 -4.92 -21.47
C PRO A 217 15.34 -4.92 -21.66
N PRO A 218 14.79 -5.93 -22.36
CA PRO A 218 13.39 -5.94 -22.73
C PRO A 218 12.50 -5.85 -21.48
N ASN A 219 11.54 -4.93 -21.54
CA ASN A 219 10.54 -4.72 -20.50
C ASN A 219 9.83 -6.05 -20.18
N PRO A 220 9.92 -6.57 -18.94
CA PRO A 220 9.26 -7.82 -18.55
C PRO A 220 7.71 -7.76 -18.62
N GLU A 221 7.13 -6.56 -18.72
CA GLU A 221 5.68 -6.37 -18.87
C GLU A 221 5.18 -6.50 -20.32
N LEU A 222 6.07 -6.48 -21.32
CA LEU A 222 5.71 -6.70 -22.75
C LEU A 222 5.89 -8.15 -23.21
N VAL A 223 6.35 -9.02 -22.32
CA VAL A 223 6.48 -10.45 -22.58
C VAL A 223 5.09 -11.06 -22.60
N SER A 224 4.71 -11.61 -23.75
CA SER A 224 3.41 -12.27 -23.92
C SER A 224 3.26 -13.39 -22.88
N GLU A 225 2.04 -13.67 -22.44
CA GLU A 225 1.76 -14.69 -21.42
C GLU A 225 2.32 -16.09 -21.79
N GLN A 226 2.50 -16.34 -23.10
CA GLN A 226 3.15 -17.52 -23.66
C GLN A 226 4.66 -17.56 -23.42
N GLU A 227 5.35 -16.42 -23.47
CA GLU A 227 6.79 -16.33 -23.24
C GLU A 227 7.14 -16.42 -21.75
N ARG A 228 6.28 -15.90 -20.86
CA ARG A 228 6.40 -16.14 -19.41
C ARG A 228 6.27 -17.61 -19.06
N LYS A 229 5.31 -18.33 -19.66
CA LYS A 229 5.18 -19.79 -19.49
C LYS A 229 6.42 -20.54 -19.97
N LYS A 230 6.98 -20.17 -21.14
CA LYS A 230 8.23 -20.78 -21.63
C LYS A 230 9.42 -20.56 -20.69
N MET A 231 9.59 -19.35 -20.15
CA MET A 231 10.70 -19.06 -19.24
C MET A 231 10.57 -19.83 -17.91
N VAL A 232 9.35 -19.97 -17.38
CA VAL A 232 9.09 -20.77 -16.17
C VAL A 232 9.33 -22.26 -16.45
N ASP A 233 8.89 -22.77 -17.58
CA ASP A 233 9.12 -24.18 -17.96
C ASP A 233 10.60 -24.48 -18.21
N GLU A 234 11.37 -23.53 -18.76
CA GLU A 234 12.83 -23.67 -18.91
C GLU A 234 13.58 -23.63 -17.58
N LEU A 235 13.17 -22.78 -16.64
CA LEU A 235 13.76 -22.73 -15.30
C LEU A 235 13.45 -24.00 -14.50
N LEU A 236 12.22 -24.52 -14.59
CA LEU A 236 11.83 -25.78 -13.97
C LEU A 236 12.58 -26.97 -14.58
N ASN A 237 12.83 -26.97 -15.89
CA ASN A 237 13.64 -28.00 -16.53
C ASN A 237 15.12 -27.91 -16.15
N LYS A 238 15.69 -26.70 -16.00
CA LYS A 238 17.08 -26.53 -15.52
C LYS A 238 17.28 -26.94 -14.06
N ALA A 239 16.27 -26.70 -13.21
CA ALA A 239 16.28 -27.18 -11.83
C ALA A 239 16.16 -28.71 -11.76
N ARG A 240 15.36 -29.33 -12.64
CA ARG A 240 15.24 -30.80 -12.74
C ARG A 240 16.47 -31.48 -13.35
N SER A 241 17.23 -30.79 -14.21
CA SER A 241 18.47 -31.30 -14.78
C SER A 241 19.71 -31.05 -13.91
N GLY A 242 19.55 -30.42 -12.73
CA GLY A 242 20.62 -30.18 -11.76
C GLY A 242 21.67 -29.17 -12.23
N GLN A 243 21.29 -28.25 -13.13
CA GLN A 243 22.18 -27.19 -13.62
C GLN A 243 21.96 -25.83 -12.92
N ILE A 244 21.22 -25.82 -11.81
CA ILE A 244 21.10 -24.70 -10.88
C ILE A 244 21.21 -25.26 -9.46
#